data_AF-A0A956YVP7-F1
#
_entry.id   AF-A0A956YVP7-F1
#
_cell.length_a   1.000
_cell.length_b   1.000
_cell.length_c   1.000
_cell.angle_alpha   90.00
_cell.angle_beta   90.00
_cell.angle_gamma   90.00
#
_symmetry.space_group_name_H-M   'P 1'
#
loop_
_entity.id
_entity.type
_entity.pdbx_description
1 polymer ?
#
loop_
_entity_poly.entity_id
_entity_poly.type
_entity_poly.pdbx_seq_one_letter_code
_entity_poly.pdbx_strand_id
1 'polypeptide(L)' 'MLMNMKDLLAVAHKHSFAVPAFNISNSMLLRGVVEASEEARSPVIFAIHPEELAFVRPTFVK' A
#
# COMPACT_ATOMS: atom_id res chain seq x y z
N MET A 1 0.93 8.70 6.23
CA MET A 1 -0.27 9.51 5.89
C MET A 1 -1.04 8.80 4.79
N LEU A 2 -2.36 8.66 4.91
CA LEU A 2 -3.19 8.11 3.84
C LEU A 2 -3.45 9.20 2.79
N MET A 3 -3.35 8.87 1.50
CA MET A 3 -3.57 9.82 0.41
C MET A 3 -4.20 9.15 -0.81
N ASN A 4 -4.76 9.95 -1.72
CA ASN A 4 -5.30 9.42 -2.98
C ASN A 4 -4.17 8.93 -3.89
N MET A 5 -4.40 7.77 -4.51
CA MET A 5 -3.46 7.17 -5.45
C MET A 5 -3.18 8.06 -6.67
N LYS A 6 -4.19 8.80 -7.14
CA LYS A 6 -4.03 9.75 -8.25
C LYS A 6 -2.99 10.83 -7.94
N ASP A 7 -3.04 11.39 -6.73
CA ASP A 7 -2.12 12.45 -6.31
C ASP A 7 -0.70 11.90 -6.14
N LEU A 8 -0.57 10.70 -5.58
CA LEU A 8 0.71 10.00 -5.45
C LEU A 8 1.35 9.69 -6.81
N LEU A 9 0.59 9.08 -7.73
CA LEU A 9 1.08 8.69 -9.05
C LEU A 9 1.35 9.90 -9.95
N ALA A 10 0.65 11.04 -9.76
CA ALA A 10 0.97 12.27 -10.46
C ALA A 10 2.39 12.77 -10.13
N VAL A 11 2.81 12.69 -8.85
CA VAL A 11 4.18 13.02 -8.44
C VAL A 11 5.16 12.00 -9.00
N ALA A 12 4.86 10.71 -8.89
CA ALA A 12 5.69 9.62 -9.42
C ALA A 12 5.97 9.76 -10.91
N HIS A 13 4.92 10.03 -11.70
CA HIS A 13 5.02 10.27 -13.14
C HIS A 13 5.86 11.53 -13.45
N LYS A 14 5.59 12.65 -12.77
CA LYS A 14 6.33 13.91 -12.97
C LYS A 14 7.83 13.76 -12.71
N HIS A 15 8.19 12.97 -11.69
CA HIS A 15 9.58 12.78 -11.26
C HIS A 15 10.20 11.48 -11.76
N SER A 16 9.52 10.75 -12.66
CA SER A 16 10.00 9.52 -13.31
C SER A 16 10.49 8.46 -12.32
N PHE A 17 9.70 8.19 -11.27
CA PHE A 17 9.95 7.07 -10.36
C PHE A 17 8.72 6.16 -10.26
N ALA A 18 8.95 4.91 -9.85
CA ALA A 18 7.89 3.94 -9.61
C ALA A 18 7.49 3.91 -8.14
N VAL A 19 6.21 3.62 -7.88
CA VAL A 19 5.70 3.36 -6.52
C VAL A 19 5.40 1.87 -6.42
N PRO A 20 5.96 1.15 -5.43
CA PRO A 20 5.65 -0.26 -5.25
C PRO A 20 4.20 -0.46 -4.79
N ALA A 21 3.55 -1.47 -5.36
CA ALA A 21 2.20 -1.89 -4.98
C ALA A 21 2.26 -3.34 -4.46
N PHE A 22 2.06 -3.52 -3.16
CA PHE A 22 2.12 -4.83 -2.51
C PHE A 22 0.73 -5.34 -2.19
N ASN A 23 0.47 -6.60 -2.52
CA ASN A 23 -0.73 -7.31 -2.08
C ASN A 23 -0.68 -7.57 -0.57
N ILE A 24 -1.74 -7.21 0.13
CA ILE A 24 -1.88 -7.36 1.58
C ILE A 24 -3.03 -8.31 1.88
N SER A 25 -2.69 -9.50 2.37
CA SER A 25 -3.64 -10.56 2.74
C SER A 25 -3.68 -10.87 4.23
N ASN A 26 -2.90 -10.17 5.06
CA ASN A 26 -2.91 -10.30 6.53
C ASN A 26 -2.11 -9.16 7.19
N SER A 27 -2.20 -9.07 8.52
CA SER A 27 -1.54 -8.04 9.33
C SER A 27 -0.02 -8.14 9.35
N MET A 28 0.56 -9.34 9.18
CA MET A 28 2.02 -9.52 9.17
C MET A 28 2.65 -8.89 7.92
N LEU A 29 2.02 -9.11 6.76
CA LEU A 29 2.44 -8.46 5.51
C LEU A 29 2.27 -6.95 5.58
N LEU A 30 1.11 -6.47 6.10
CA LEU A 30 0.90 -5.03 6.27
C LEU A 30 2.00 -4.40 7.11
N ARG A 31 2.30 -5.00 8.28
CA ARG A 31 3.35 -4.52 9.17
C ARG A 31 4.72 -4.49 8.50
N GLY A 32 5.12 -5.60 7.85
CA GLY A 32 6.42 -5.68 7.19
C GLY A 32 6.58 -4.65 6.07
N VAL A 33 5.54 -4.42 5.27
CA VAL A 33 5.58 -3.41 4.20
C VAL A 33 5.61 -1.99 4.78
N VAL A 34 4.88 -1.71 5.86
CA VAL A 34 4.94 -0.42 6.56
C VAL A 34 6.35 -0.16 7.07
N GLU A 35 6.92 -1.08 7.86
CA GLU A 35 8.27 -0.94 8.43
C GLU A 35 9.33 -0.75 7.32
N ALA A 36 9.26 -1.54 6.24
CA ALA A 36 10.17 -1.39 5.10
C ALA A 36 9.98 -0.07 4.35
N SER A 37 8.75 0.43 4.22
CA SER A 37 8.48 1.73 3.57
C SER A 37 9.02 2.91 4.39
N GLU A 38 8.96 2.81 5.72
CA GLU A 38 9.51 3.80 6.65
C GLU A 38 11.05 3.81 6.59
N GLU A 39 11.68 2.63 6.63
CA GLU A 39 13.15 2.49 6.50
C GLU A 39 13.65 3.03 5.16
N ALA A 40 12.97 2.68 4.06
CA ALA A 40 13.32 3.14 2.72
C ALA A 40 12.97 4.61 2.46
N ARG A 41 12.19 5.24 3.34
CA ARG A 41 11.58 6.57 3.14
C ARG A 41 10.86 6.68 1.80
N SER A 42 10.12 5.63 1.46
CA SER A 42 9.48 5.45 0.15
C SER A 42 7.96 5.44 0.28
N PRO A 43 7.21 6.08 -0.64
CA PRO A 43 5.77 5.88 -0.70
C PRO A 43 5.45 4.44 -1.13
N VAL A 44 4.29 3.94 -0.72
CA VAL A 44 3.84 2.58 -1.02
C VAL A 44 2.34 2.53 -1.27
N ILE A 45 1.91 1.62 -2.14
CA ILE A 45 0.50 1.28 -2.36
C ILE A 45 0.22 -0.06 -1.70
N PHE A 46 -0.77 -0.09 -0.81
CA PHE A 46 -1.33 -1.33 -0.26
C PHE A 46 -2.48 -1.78 -1.16
N ALA A 47 -2.30 -2.88 -1.88
CA ALA A 47 -3.33 -3.48 -2.71
C ALA A 47 -4.01 -4.60 -1.92
N ILE A 48 -5.33 -4.60 -1.87
CA ILE A 48 -6.11 -5.69 -1.24
C ILE A 48 -7.07 -6.20 -2.30
N HIS A 49 -6.88 -7.42 -2.76
CA HIS A 49 -7.79 -8.05 -3.70
C HIS A 49 -9.14 -8.33 -3.02
N PRO A 50 -10.29 -8.28 -3.72
CA PRO A 50 -11.59 -8.58 -3.11
C PRO A 50 -11.66 -9.94 -2.39
N GLU A 51 -10.95 -10.95 -2.91
CA GLU A 51 -10.85 -12.27 -2.24
C GLU A 51 -10.00 -12.21 -0.96
N GLU A 52 -8.92 -11.43 -0.96
CA GLU A 52 -8.12 -11.20 0.25
C GLU A 52 -8.96 -10.47 1.30
N LEU A 53 -9.74 -9.45 0.89
CA LEU A 53 -10.65 -8.73 1.78
C LEU A 53 -11.73 -9.64 2.36
N ALA A 54 -12.28 -10.56 1.56
CA ALA A 54 -13.24 -11.56 2.04
C ALA A 54 -12.60 -12.50 3.07
N PHE A 55 -11.33 -12.88 2.86
CA PHE A 55 -10.57 -13.72 3.78
C PHE A 55 -10.26 -13.02 5.12
N VAL A 56 -9.70 -11.80 5.09
CA VAL A 56 -9.33 -11.04 6.30
C VAL A 56 -10.51 -10.34 6.97
N ARG A 57 -11.67 -10.33 6.29
CA ARG A 57 -12.92 -9.67 6.66
C ARG A 57 -12.85 -8.13 6.58
N PRO A 58 -14.01 -7.46 6.44
CA PRO A 58 -14.07 -6.00 6.29
C PRO A 58 -13.48 -5.19 7.45
N THR A 59 -13.35 -5.78 8.64
CA THR A 59 -12.73 -5.14 9.81
C THR A 59 -11.24 -4.84 9.63
N PHE A 60 -10.59 -5.43 8.62
CA PHE A 60 -9.18 -5.17 8.33
C PHE A 60 -8.92 -3.77 7.75
N VAL A 61 -9.95 -3.15 7.17
CA VAL A 61 -9.86 -1.84 6.48
C VAL A 61 -10.81 -0.79 7.06
N LYS A 62 -11.51 -1.10 8.15
CA LYS A 62 -12.53 -0.25 8.79
C LYS A 62 -12.07 0.23 10.16
#